data_AF-A0A453AHU1-F1
#
_entry.id   AF-A0A453AHU1-F1
#
_cell.length_a   1.000
_cell.length_b   1.000
_cell.length_c   1.000
_cell.angle_alpha   90.00
_cell.angle_beta   90.00
_cell.angle_gamma   90.00
#
_symmetry.space_group_name_H-M   'P 1'
#
loop_
_entity.id
_entity.type
_entity.pdbx_description
1 polymer ?
#
loop_
_entity_poly.entity_id
_entity_poly.type
_entity_poly.pdbx_seq_one_letter_code
_entity_poly.pdbx_strand_id
1 'polypeptide(L)'
;MIKILCQRYVHFKRTRGDGSCFYRAFFFSYLENLGQMQDSQAEVTRLMEHVAVSRENFCRLKWDKAYFLNPEEYFSSVASVCILIAHRSFTFFLMS
;
A
#
# COMPACT_ATOMS: atom_id res chain seq x y z
N MET A 1 -20.87 -20.52 -6.15
CA MET A 1 -20.22 -19.21 -5.93
C MET A 1 -18.74 -19.20 -6.31
N ILE A 2 -17.89 -20.10 -5.76
CA ILE A 2 -16.45 -20.16 -6.08
C ILE A 2 -16.15 -20.35 -7.58
N LYS A 3 -16.91 -21.21 -8.29
CA LYS A 3 -16.70 -21.47 -9.73
C LYS A 3 -16.80 -20.22 -10.62
N ILE A 4 -17.65 -19.24 -10.27
CA ILE A 4 -17.81 -18.00 -11.05
C ILE A 4 -16.61 -17.07 -10.82
N LEU A 5 -16.08 -17.02 -9.60
CA LEU A 5 -14.89 -16.22 -9.28
C LEU A 5 -13.65 -16.75 -9.99
N CYS A 6 -13.49 -18.08 -10.06
CA CYS A 6 -12.37 -18.72 -10.76
C CYS A 6 -12.34 -18.44 -12.28
N GLN A 7 -13.45 -18.00 -12.88
CA GLN A 7 -13.47 -17.61 -14.30
C GLN A 7 -12.82 -16.24 -14.54
N ARG A 8 -12.75 -15.38 -13.52
CA ARG A 8 -12.26 -13.99 -13.63
C ARG A 8 -10.98 -13.73 -12.82
N TYR A 9 -10.73 -14.54 -11.80
CA TYR A 9 -9.61 -14.34 -10.87
C TYR A 9 -8.78 -15.61 -10.79
N VAL A 10 -7.49 -15.48 -11.10
CA VAL A 10 -6.52 -16.58 -11.12
C VAL A 10 -5.94 -16.86 -9.74
N HIS A 11 -5.78 -15.81 -8.93
CA HIS A 11 -5.16 -15.89 -7.61
C HIS A 11 -6.01 -15.20 -6.54
N PHE A 12 -5.91 -15.70 -5.31
CA PHE A 12 -6.56 -15.13 -4.14
C PHE A 12 -5.61 -15.21 -2.94
N LYS A 13 -5.39 -14.08 -2.28
CA LYS A 13 -4.58 -14.02 -1.05
C LYS A 13 -5.49 -13.81 0.15
N ARG A 14 -5.36 -14.68 1.16
CA ARG A 14 -6.10 -14.56 2.41
C ARG A 14 -5.45 -13.54 3.33
N THR A 15 -6.28 -12.78 4.04
CA THR A 15 -5.84 -11.94 5.17
C THR A 15 -6.26 -12.57 6.50
N ARG A 16 -5.56 -12.23 7.58
CA ARG A 16 -5.97 -12.61 8.94
C ARG A 16 -7.37 -12.02 9.24
N GLY A 17 -8.25 -12.84 9.80
CA GLY A 17 -9.62 -12.47 10.16
C GLY A 17 -9.72 -11.94 11.59
N ASP A 18 -9.00 -10.87 11.90
CA ASP A 18 -8.92 -10.27 13.24
C ASP A 18 -9.71 -8.94 13.34
N GLY A 19 -10.68 -8.73 12.45
CA GLY A 19 -11.48 -7.49 12.38
C GLY A 19 -10.87 -6.40 11.50
N SER A 20 -9.58 -6.48 11.18
CA SER A 20 -8.88 -5.50 10.33
C SER A 20 -8.60 -6.00 8.91
N CYS A 21 -9.29 -7.06 8.47
CA CYS A 21 -9.04 -7.74 7.19
C CYS A 21 -9.21 -6.81 5.97
N PHE A 22 -10.21 -5.92 5.98
CA PHE A 22 -10.44 -4.96 4.91
C PHE A 22 -9.24 -4.03 4.73
N TYR A 23 -8.81 -3.34 5.79
CA TYR A 23 -7.69 -2.41 5.75
C TYR A 23 -6.40 -3.11 5.32
N ARG A 24 -6.19 -4.34 5.80
CA ARG A 24 -5.03 -5.16 5.47
C ARG A 24 -5.01 -5.58 4.00
N ALA A 25 -6.15 -6.03 3.48
CA ALA A 25 -6.29 -6.44 2.08
C ALA A 25 -6.12 -5.25 1.15
N PHE A 26 -6.81 -4.14 1.46
CA PHE A 26 -6.70 -2.89 0.71
C PHE A 26 -5.25 -2.42 0.64
N PHE A 27 -4.61 -2.24 1.80
CA PHE A 27 -3.26 -1.70 1.87
C PHE A 27 -2.25 -2.57 1.12
N PHE A 28 -2.31 -3.89 1.30
CA PHE A 28 -1.44 -4.81 0.58
C PHE A 28 -1.65 -4.73 -0.94
N SER A 29 -2.90 -4.80 -1.40
CA SER A 29 -3.22 -4.78 -2.84
C SER A 29 -2.82 -3.47 -3.51
N TYR A 30 -2.97 -2.35 -2.80
CA TYR A 30 -2.59 -1.04 -3.29
C TYR A 30 -1.07 -0.93 -3.48
N LEU A 31 -0.29 -1.36 -2.48
CA LEU A 31 1.17 -1.33 -2.58
C LEU A 31 1.72 -2.30 -3.64
N GLU A 32 1.11 -3.48 -3.77
CA GLU A 32 1.46 -4.44 -4.81
C GLU A 32 1.23 -3.82 -6.20
N ASN A 33 0.10 -3.15 -6.42
CA ASN A 33 -0.19 -2.44 -7.66
C ASN A 33 0.76 -1.24 -7.88
N LEU A 34 1.08 -0.49 -6.82
CA LEU A 34 1.97 0.66 -6.90
C LEU A 34 3.35 0.28 -7.42
N GLY A 35 3.88 -0.89 -7.03
CA GLY A 35 5.14 -1.41 -7.55
C GLY A 35 5.10 -1.85 -9.02
N GLN A 36 3.91 -2.03 -9.61
CA GLN A 36 3.71 -2.45 -11.01
C GLN A 36 3.28 -1.29 -11.92
N MET A 37 2.93 -0.12 -11.36
CA MET A 37 2.47 1.04 -12.12
C MET A 37 3.63 1.76 -12.82
N GLN A 38 3.42 2.15 -14.09
CA GLN A 38 4.35 2.99 -14.84
C GLN A 38 4.57 4.36 -14.18
N ASP A 39 3.49 5.00 -13.70
CA ASP A 39 3.52 6.31 -13.05
C ASP A 39 3.56 6.21 -11.51
N SER A 40 4.19 5.17 -10.98
CA SER A 40 4.25 4.89 -9.54
C SER A 40 4.72 6.08 -8.71
N GLN A 41 5.69 6.86 -9.21
CA GLN A 41 6.19 8.05 -8.53
C GLN A 41 5.13 9.16 -8.38
N ALA A 42 4.29 9.38 -9.40
CA ALA A 42 3.22 10.38 -9.33
C ALA A 42 2.14 9.97 -8.33
N GLU A 43 1.78 8.68 -8.30
CA GLU A 43 0.81 8.16 -7.33
C GLU A 43 1.37 8.17 -5.90
N VAL A 44 2.67 7.92 -5.71
CA VAL A 44 3.35 8.11 -4.42
C VAL A 44 3.24 9.56 -3.96
N THR A 45 3.53 10.52 -4.84
CA THR A 45 3.41 11.95 -4.50
C THR A 45 1.99 12.30 -4.08
N ARG A 46 0.99 11.90 -4.87
CA ARG A 46 -0.43 12.12 -4.56
C ARG A 46 -0.85 11.48 -3.24
N LEU A 47 -0.40 10.25 -2.96
CA LEU A 47 -0.66 9.57 -1.70
C LEU A 47 -0.07 10.36 -0.51
N MET A 48 1.16 10.82 -0.64
CA MET A 48 1.84 11.58 0.41
C MET A 48 1.16 12.93 0.68
N GLU A 49 0.65 13.61 -0.35
CA GLU A 49 -0.17 14.82 -0.19
C GLU A 49 -1.44 14.53 0.62
N HIS A 50 -2.15 13.43 0.32
CA HIS A 50 -3.33 13.02 1.10
C HIS A 50 -2.97 12.64 2.54
N VAL A 51 -1.83 11.98 2.77
CA VAL A 51 -1.35 11.68 4.13
C VAL A 51 -1.09 12.96 4.92
N ALA A 52 -0.43 13.95 4.32
CA ALA A 52 -0.18 15.24 4.97
C ALA A 52 -1.49 15.96 5.37
N VAL A 53 -2.47 16.02 4.47
CA VAL A 53 -3.80 16.59 4.75
C VAL A 53 -4.53 15.81 5.84
N SER A 54 -4.45 14.47 5.83
CA SER A 54 -5.07 13.65 6.87
C SER A 54 -4.46 13.93 8.25
N ARG A 55 -3.14 14.12 8.32
CA ARG A 55 -2.43 14.46 9.55
C ARG A 55 -2.86 15.79 10.11
N GLU A 56 -3.01 16.82 9.28
CA GLU A 56 -3.56 18.12 9.72
C GLU A 56 -4.96 17.95 10.32
N ASN A 57 -5.82 17.16 9.67
CA ASN A 57 -7.17 16.87 10.18
C ASN A 57 -7.13 16.12 11.51
N PHE A 58 -6.25 15.13 11.68
CA PHE A 58 -6.10 14.42 12.95
C PHE A 58 -5.59 15.32 14.07
N CYS A 59 -4.62 16.20 13.79
CA CYS A 59 -4.15 17.21 14.72
C CYS A 59 -5.29 18.13 15.17
N ARG A 60 -6.12 18.61 14.23
CA ARG A 60 -7.30 19.46 14.52
C ARG A 60 -8.32 18.75 15.42
N LEU A 61 -8.50 17.45 15.23
CA LEU A 61 -9.39 16.62 16.05
C LEU A 61 -8.82 16.29 17.44
N LYS A 62 -7.62 16.79 17.78
CA LYS A 62 -6.88 16.43 19.00
C LYS A 62 -6.71 14.91 19.14
N TRP A 63 -6.61 14.22 18.02
CA TRP A 63 -6.36 12.79 18.01
C TRP A 63 -4.90 12.57 18.45
N ASP A 64 -4.71 11.91 19.59
CA ASP A 64 -3.40 11.79 20.24
C ASP A 64 -2.36 11.04 19.39
N LYS A 65 -1.12 11.54 19.38
CA LYS A 65 0.03 11.03 18.60
C LYS A 65 0.43 9.59 19.00
N ALA A 66 -0.04 9.10 20.14
CA ALA A 66 0.26 7.77 20.65
C ALA A 66 -0.18 6.61 19.73
N TYR A 67 -1.16 6.83 18.83
CA TYR A 67 -1.71 5.78 17.96
C TYR A 67 -1.06 5.70 16.57
N PHE A 68 -0.41 6.77 16.11
CA PHE A 68 0.34 6.83 14.84
C PHE A 68 1.56 7.72 15.05
N LEU A 69 2.60 7.16 15.66
CA LEU A 69 3.81 7.89 16.08
C LEU A 69 4.44 8.72 14.94
N ASN A 70 4.44 8.19 13.71
CA ASN A 70 4.85 8.92 12.52
C ASN A 70 4.33 8.27 11.22
N PRO A 71 3.12 8.64 10.74
CA PRO A 71 2.55 8.05 9.52
C PRO A 71 3.39 8.38 8.27
N GLU A 72 3.96 9.59 8.18
CA GLU A 72 4.79 10.01 7.04
C GLU A 72 6.04 9.12 6.92
N GLU A 73 6.73 8.84 8.04
CA GLU A 73 7.90 7.96 8.07
C GLU A 73 7.55 6.50 7.77
N TYR A 74 6.42 6.00 8.32
CA TYR A 74 5.92 4.66 7.99
C TYR A 74 5.63 4.53 6.48
N PHE A 75 4.85 5.45 5.91
CA PHE A 75 4.50 5.41 4.49
C PHE A 75 5.71 5.65 3.59
N SER A 76 6.64 6.53 3.97
CA SER A 76 7.89 6.76 3.22
C SER A 76 8.80 5.53 3.23
N SER A 77 8.92 4.85 4.38
CA SER A 77 9.67 3.60 4.48
C SER A 77 9.05 2.50 3.61
N VAL A 78 7.73 2.33 3.68
CA VAL A 78 7.00 1.34 2.90
C VAL A 78 7.08 1.64 1.40
N ALA A 79 6.89 2.90 0.98
CA ALA A 79 7.02 3.31 -0.41
C ALA A 79 8.44 3.08 -0.94
N SER A 80 9.46 3.42 -0.14
CA SER A 80 10.87 3.17 -0.48
C SER A 80 11.15 1.68 -0.66
N VAL A 81 10.65 0.82 0.23
CA VAL A 81 10.77 -0.63 0.12
C VAL A 81 10.02 -1.16 -1.12
N CYS A 82 8.81 -0.68 -1.40
CA CYS A 82 8.04 -1.08 -2.57
C CYS A 82 8.72 -0.67 -3.89
N ILE A 83 9.26 0.55 -3.97
CA ILE A 83 10.02 1.05 -5.12
C ILE A 83 11.32 0.24 -5.28
N LEU A 84 12.05 -0.03 -4.19
CA LEU A 84 13.26 -0.87 -4.22
C LEU A 84 12.96 -2.31 -4.66
N ILE A 85 11.85 -2.90 -4.20
CA ILE A 85 11.42 -4.23 -4.64
C ILE A 85 11.05 -4.21 -6.12
N ALA A 86 10.31 -3.20 -6.60
CA ALA A 86 10.02 -3.03 -8.02
C ALA A 86 11.31 -2.90 -8.86
N HIS A 87 12.30 -2.14 -8.38
CA HIS A 87 13.59 -1.97 -9.05
C HIS A 87 14.47 -3.23 -9.03
N ARG A 88 14.43 -4.01 -7.94
CA ARG A 88 15.20 -5.25 -7.78
C ARG A 88 14.57 -6.43 -8.53
N SER A 89 13.24 -6.45 -8.64
CA SER A 89 12.52 -7.37 -9.53
C SER A 89 12.82 -7.09 -11.01
N PHE A 90 13.11 -5.85 -11.38
CA PHE A 90 13.55 -5.50 -12.74
C PHE A 90 14.98 -6.02 -13.06
N THR A 91 15.87 -6.09 -12.07
CA THR A 91 17.22 -6.65 -12.25
C THR A 91 17.23 -8.17 -12.34
N PHE A 92 16.28 -8.85 -11.71
CA PHE A 92 16.13 -10.31 -11.82
C PHE A 92 15.49 -10.75 -13.15
N PHE A 93 14.64 -9.91 -13.76
CA PHE A 93 13.98 -10.22 -15.03
C PHE A 93 14.83 -9.89 -16.27
N LEU A 94 15.88 -9.08 -16.16
CA LEU A 94 16.82 -8.80 -17.26
C LEU A 94 18.01 -9.77 -17.33
N MET A 95 18.10 -10.72 -16.40
CA MET A 95 19.13 -11.76 -16.33
C MET A 95 18.54 -13.19 -16.37
N SER A 96 17.37 -13.37 -16.97
CA SER A 96 16.76 -14.70 -17.25
C SER A 96 16.12 -14.72 -18.63
#